data_AF-J9DQ93-F1
#
_entry.id   AF-J9DQ93-F1
#
_cell.length_a   1.000
_cell.length_b   1.000
_cell.length_c   1.000
_cell.angle_alpha   90.00
_cell.angle_beta   90.00
_cell.angle_gamma   90.00
#
_symmetry.space_group_name_H-M   'P 1'
#
loop_
_entity.id
_entity.type
_entity.pdbx_description
1 polymer ?
#
loop_
_entity_poly.entity_id
_entity_poly.type
_entity_poly.pdbx_seq_one_letter_code
_entity_poly.pdbx_strand_id
1 'polypeptide(L)'
;MTETKKDLKFSKDGNTVHYKSYKQYFYEPNMSCPSCRNNPELILPNVAALGAITTMIEEKECGPTCRLIIDIGLLLMGEYPFRKLRPLNVTFYGYNDPLLSLTNSPIFKYFGDKFNDGKSIIPLKIPHLQNLALFYK
;
A
#
# COMPACT_ATOMS: atom_id res chain seq x y z
N MET A 1 -4.63 -21.93 5.42
CA MET A 1 -3.73 -21.00 6.15
C MET A 1 -2.86 -21.83 7.07
N THR A 2 -1.57 -21.52 7.14
CA THR A 2 -0.69 -22.07 8.18
C THR A 2 -0.18 -20.93 9.06
N GLU A 3 -0.04 -21.18 10.35
CA GLU A 3 0.49 -20.21 11.31
C GLU A 3 1.66 -20.83 12.08
N THR A 4 2.73 -20.08 12.25
CA THR A 4 3.92 -20.52 13.00
C THR A 4 4.42 -19.39 13.88
N LYS A 5 4.66 -19.69 15.17
CA LYS A 5 5.30 -18.77 16.10
C LYS A 5 6.81 -18.86 15.92
N LYS A 6 7.47 -17.72 15.70
CA LYS A 6 8.93 -17.60 15.57
C LYS A 6 9.48 -16.56 16.55
N ASP A 7 10.80 -16.54 16.73
CA ASP A 7 11.51 -15.58 17.57
C ASP A 7 11.01 -15.55 19.03
N LEU A 8 10.77 -16.73 19.63
CA LEU A 8 10.30 -16.82 21.00
C LEU A 8 11.33 -16.26 21.97
N LYS A 9 10.90 -15.32 22.82
CA LYS A 9 11.69 -14.71 23.89
C LYS A 9 10.89 -14.77 25.18
N PHE A 10 11.36 -15.57 26.12
CA PHE A 10 10.80 -15.64 27.47
C PHE A 10 11.34 -14.51 28.33
N SER A 11 10.49 -13.92 29.16
CA SER A 11 10.91 -12.93 30.16
C SER A 11 11.73 -13.61 31.26
N LYS A 12 12.57 -12.83 31.94
CA LYS A 12 13.46 -13.35 33.00
C LYS A 12 12.71 -13.92 34.20
N ASP A 13 11.50 -13.41 34.48
CA ASP A 13 10.61 -13.88 35.54
C ASP A 13 9.74 -15.08 35.11
N GLY A 14 9.84 -15.51 33.85
CA GLY A 14 9.12 -16.67 33.31
C GLY A 14 7.62 -16.44 33.04
N ASN A 15 7.08 -15.26 33.33
CA ASN A 15 5.64 -15.00 33.22
C ASN A 15 5.18 -14.53 31.84
N THR A 16 6.09 -14.10 30.96
CA THR A 16 5.76 -13.54 29.65
C THR A 16 6.56 -14.20 28.55
N VAL A 17 5.92 -14.43 27.40
CA VAL A 17 6.60 -14.86 26.16
C VAL A 17 6.26 -13.89 25.03
N HIS A 18 7.29 -13.34 24.40
CA HIS A 18 7.19 -12.55 23.18
C HIS A 18 7.49 -13.44 21.99
N TYR A 19 6.69 -13.36 20.93
CA TYR A 19 6.90 -14.10 19.69
C TYR A 19 6.34 -13.32 18.51
N LYS A 20 6.81 -13.65 17.31
CA LYS A 20 6.20 -13.20 16.05
C LYS A 20 5.32 -14.31 15.51
N SER A 21 4.06 -14.00 15.22
CA SER A 21 3.19 -14.91 14.48
C SER A 21 3.40 -14.72 12.99
N TYR A 22 3.83 -15.78 12.30
CA TYR A 22 3.94 -15.83 10.84
C TYR A 22 2.76 -16.60 10.28
N LYS A 23 1.88 -15.90 9.56
CA LYS A 23 0.74 -16.48 8.86
C LYS A 23 1.04 -16.57 7.36
N GLN A 24 0.76 -17.73 6.77
CA GLN A 24 0.85 -17.95 5.33
C GLN A 24 -0.52 -18.37 4.79
N TYR A 25 -0.94 -17.70 3.73
CA TYR A 25 -2.20 -17.93 3.05
C TYR A 25 -1.93 -18.60 1.70
N PHE A 26 -2.77 -19.57 1.34
CA PHE A 26 -2.68 -20.31 0.09
C PHE A 26 -3.99 -20.15 -0.65
N TYR A 27 -3.92 -19.85 -1.94
CA TYR A 27 -5.09 -19.80 -2.79
C TYR A 27 -5.49 -21.21 -3.22
N GLU A 28 -6.73 -21.60 -2.96
CA GLU A 28 -7.28 -22.91 -3.37
C GLU A 28 -8.42 -22.70 -4.38
N PRO A 29 -8.17 -22.93 -5.68
CA PRO A 29 -9.18 -22.72 -6.73
C PRO A 29 -10.42 -23.58 -6.52
N ASN A 30 -10.27 -24.82 -6.06
CA ASN A 30 -11.38 -25.76 -5.95
C ASN A 30 -12.38 -25.35 -4.87
N MET A 31 -11.90 -24.69 -3.81
CA MET A 31 -12.73 -24.14 -2.74
C MET A 31 -13.23 -22.72 -3.04
N SER A 32 -12.82 -22.13 -4.17
CA SER A 32 -13.25 -20.80 -4.61
C SER A 32 -14.48 -20.87 -5.52
N CYS A 33 -15.25 -19.78 -5.55
CA CYS A 33 -16.40 -19.66 -6.45
C CYS A 33 -15.99 -19.87 -7.92
N PRO A 34 -16.79 -20.52 -8.78
CA PRO A 34 -16.37 -20.85 -10.15
C PRO A 34 -15.90 -19.64 -10.98
N SER A 35 -16.57 -18.50 -10.86
CA SER A 35 -16.18 -17.25 -11.52
C SER A 35 -14.93 -16.59 -10.91
N CYS A 36 -14.64 -16.85 -9.63
CA CYS A 36 -13.47 -16.34 -8.92
C CYS A 36 -12.17 -17.04 -9.36
N ARG A 37 -12.27 -18.30 -9.83
CA ARG A 37 -11.12 -19.14 -10.21
C ARG A 37 -10.25 -18.53 -11.29
N ASN A 38 -10.90 -17.85 -12.24
CA ASN A 38 -10.21 -17.24 -13.37
C ASN A 38 -9.57 -15.90 -13.03
N ASN A 39 -9.65 -15.47 -11.76
CA ASN A 39 -9.10 -14.20 -11.28
C ASN A 39 -9.50 -13.01 -12.18
N PRO A 40 -10.81 -12.81 -12.41
CA PRO A 40 -11.28 -11.79 -13.35
C PRO A 40 -10.91 -10.40 -12.85
N GLU A 41 -10.81 -9.45 -13.78
CA GLU A 41 -10.68 -8.05 -13.39
C GLU A 41 -11.99 -7.55 -12.76
N LEU A 42 -11.86 -6.94 -11.59
CA LEU A 42 -12.94 -6.26 -10.89
C LEU A 42 -12.62 -4.77 -10.77
N ILE A 43 -13.65 -3.94 -10.74
CA ILE A 43 -13.50 -2.52 -10.38
C ILE A 43 -13.44 -2.45 -8.87
N LEU A 44 -12.27 -2.11 -8.34
CA LEU A 44 -12.01 -2.02 -6.90
C LEU A 44 -11.64 -0.59 -6.51
N PRO A 45 -11.96 -0.16 -5.28
CA PRO A 45 -11.48 1.11 -4.75
C PRO A 45 -9.95 1.19 -4.81
N ASN A 46 -9.45 2.34 -5.24
CA ASN A 46 -8.02 2.60 -5.28
C ASN A 46 -7.52 3.00 -3.90
N VAL A 47 -7.17 2.00 -3.10
CA VAL A 47 -6.72 2.18 -1.71
C VAL A 47 -5.46 3.03 -1.57
N ALA A 48 -4.57 3.03 -2.58
CA ALA A 48 -3.35 3.86 -2.56
C ALA A 48 -3.70 5.33 -2.74
N ALA A 49 -4.52 5.65 -3.74
CA ALA A 49 -5.03 7.00 -3.95
C ALA A 49 -5.89 7.48 -2.77
N LEU A 50 -6.75 6.62 -2.22
CA LEU A 50 -7.55 6.95 -1.04
C LEU A 50 -6.67 7.25 0.17
N GLY A 51 -5.69 6.38 0.47
CA GLY A 51 -4.75 6.61 1.57
C GLY A 51 -3.94 7.90 1.41
N ALA A 52 -3.49 8.19 0.18
CA ALA A 52 -2.82 9.44 -0.15
C ALA A 52 -3.71 10.65 0.14
N ILE A 53 -4.97 10.62 -0.33
CA ILE A 53 -5.93 11.70 -0.10
C ILE A 53 -6.23 11.87 1.39
N THR A 54 -6.46 10.78 2.14
CA THR A 54 -6.77 10.90 3.57
C THR A 54 -5.61 11.51 4.34
N THR A 55 -4.37 11.08 4.07
CA THR A 55 -3.20 11.67 4.74
C THR A 55 -3.02 13.15 4.37
N MET A 56 -3.30 13.55 3.13
CA MET A 56 -3.25 14.97 2.74
C MET A 56 -4.32 15.82 3.43
N ILE A 57 -5.53 15.28 3.62
CA ILE A 57 -6.60 15.98 4.34
C ILE A 57 -6.22 16.20 5.81
N GLU A 58 -5.56 15.21 6.41
CA GLU A 58 -5.08 15.26 7.80
C GLU A 58 -3.84 16.15 7.97
N GLU A 59 -3.05 16.35 6.92
CA GLU A 59 -1.85 17.17 6.96
C GLU A 59 -2.18 18.66 7.10
N LYS A 60 -1.93 19.20 8.29
CA LYS A 60 -2.29 20.58 8.66
C LYS A 60 -1.51 21.64 7.87
N GLU A 61 -0.34 21.28 7.33
CA GLU A 61 0.52 22.19 6.56
C GLU A 61 0.14 22.26 5.07
N CYS A 62 -0.71 21.36 4.56
CA CYS A 62 -1.12 21.36 3.14
C CYS A 62 -2.39 22.21 2.93
N GLY A 63 -2.19 23.51 2.68
CA GLY A 63 -3.25 24.46 2.34
C GLY A 63 -3.92 24.22 0.97
N PRO A 64 -4.91 25.04 0.58
CA PRO A 64 -5.72 24.81 -0.63
C PRO A 64 -4.91 24.65 -1.94
N THR A 65 -3.85 25.43 -2.11
CA THR A 65 -2.98 25.36 -3.29
C THR A 65 -2.18 24.06 -3.35
N CYS A 66 -1.68 23.59 -2.20
CA CYS A 66 -1.00 22.29 -2.10
C CYS A 66 -1.93 21.15 -2.50
N ARG A 67 -3.17 21.16 -2.02
CA ARG A 67 -4.20 20.16 -2.38
C ARG A 67 -4.49 20.16 -3.87
N LEU A 68 -4.66 21.33 -4.49
CA LEU A 68 -4.89 21.46 -5.93
C LEU A 68 -3.74 20.88 -6.77
N ILE A 69 -2.49 21.16 -6.41
CA ILE A 69 -1.32 20.64 -7.12
C ILE A 69 -1.30 19.11 -7.07
N ILE A 70 -1.60 18.54 -5.90
CA ILE A 70 -1.58 17.08 -5.75
C ILE A 70 -2.78 16.43 -6.43
N ASP A 71 -3.97 17.03 -6.38
CA ASP A 71 -5.14 16.56 -7.13
C ASP A 71 -4.85 16.50 -8.64
N ILE A 72 -4.23 17.55 -9.20
CA ILE A 72 -3.77 17.55 -10.60
C ILE A 72 -2.73 16.45 -10.83
N GLY A 73 -1.79 16.27 -9.90
CA GLY A 73 -0.79 15.21 -9.97
C GLY A 73 -1.43 13.81 -10.03
N LEU A 74 -2.37 13.51 -9.13
CA LEU A 74 -3.11 12.26 -9.10
C LEU A 74 -3.87 12.03 -10.41
N LEU A 75 -4.55 13.04 -10.92
CA LEU A 75 -5.26 12.96 -12.21
C LEU A 75 -4.31 12.67 -13.38
N LEU A 76 -3.16 13.35 -13.45
CA LEU A 76 -2.16 13.15 -14.51
C LEU A 76 -1.52 11.76 -14.45
N MET A 77 -1.39 11.17 -13.27
CA MET A 77 -0.92 9.80 -13.09
C MET A 77 -1.98 8.74 -13.44
N GLY A 78 -3.22 9.15 -13.74
CA GLY A 78 -4.34 8.22 -13.94
C GLY A 78 -4.79 7.55 -12.64
N GLU A 79 -4.50 8.16 -11.49
CA GLU A 79 -4.93 7.67 -10.18
C GLU A 79 -6.41 8.06 -9.95
N TYR A 80 -7.31 7.22 -10.44
CA TYR A 80 -8.74 7.36 -10.23
C TYR A 80 -9.19 6.70 -8.91
N PRO A 81 -10.32 7.12 -8.31
CA PRO A 81 -10.85 6.52 -7.08
C PRO A 81 -11.16 5.02 -7.19
N PHE A 82 -11.36 4.54 -8.41
CA PHE A 82 -11.59 3.12 -8.73
C PHE A 82 -10.67 2.70 -9.86
N ARG A 83 -10.24 1.44 -9.82
CA ARG A 83 -9.38 0.85 -10.85
C ARG A 83 -9.73 -0.60 -11.10
N LYS A 84 -9.45 -1.06 -12.32
CA LYS A 84 -9.56 -2.48 -12.67
C LYS A 84 -8.36 -3.23 -12.12
N LEU A 85 -8.63 -4.18 -11.23
CA LEU A 85 -7.62 -5.01 -10.59
C LEU A 85 -8.10 -6.44 -10.48
N ARG A 86 -7.14 -7.37 -10.47
CA ARG A 86 -7.41 -8.78 -10.26
C ARG A 86 -7.38 -9.11 -8.75
N PRO A 87 -8.42 -9.74 -8.18
CA PRO A 87 -8.49 -10.01 -6.73
C PRO A 87 -7.27 -10.72 -6.15
N LEU A 88 -6.68 -11.68 -6.87
CA LEU A 88 -5.48 -12.38 -6.38
C LEU A 88 -4.23 -11.49 -6.36
N ASN A 89 -4.15 -10.49 -7.23
CA ASN A 89 -3.06 -9.52 -7.17
C ASN A 89 -3.24 -8.59 -5.97
N VAL A 90 -4.49 -8.22 -5.65
CA VAL A 90 -4.76 -7.38 -4.48
C VAL A 90 -4.46 -8.10 -3.18
N THR A 91 -4.69 -9.42 -3.10
CA THR A 91 -4.64 -10.16 -1.83
C THR A 91 -3.43 -11.09 -1.65
N PHE A 92 -2.78 -11.54 -2.74
CA PHE A 92 -1.69 -12.52 -2.68
C PHE A 92 -0.43 -12.07 -3.42
N TYR A 93 -0.53 -11.73 -4.71
CA TYR A 93 0.65 -11.54 -5.56
C TYR A 93 1.21 -10.11 -5.51
N GLY A 94 0.40 -9.17 -5.05
CA GLY A 94 0.68 -7.75 -5.16
C GLY A 94 0.39 -7.21 -6.57
N TYR A 95 0.27 -5.88 -6.65
CA TYR A 95 0.16 -5.15 -7.90
C TYR A 95 1.03 -3.90 -7.89
N ASN A 96 1.42 -3.46 -9.08
CA ASN A 96 2.10 -2.18 -9.28
C ASN A 96 1.10 -1.04 -9.19
N ASP A 97 1.42 -0.09 -8.33
CA ASP A 97 0.65 1.13 -8.15
C ASP A 97 1.44 2.33 -8.72
N PRO A 98 0.89 3.11 -9.65
CA PRO A 98 1.60 4.23 -10.27
C PRO A 98 2.07 5.27 -9.26
N LEU A 99 1.24 5.64 -8.27
CA LEU A 99 1.62 6.56 -7.20
C LEU A 99 2.78 6.01 -6.35
N LEU A 100 2.71 4.75 -5.92
CA LEU A 100 3.84 4.11 -5.22
C LEU A 100 5.09 4.03 -6.10
N SER A 101 4.93 3.74 -7.39
CA SER A 101 6.05 3.65 -8.33
C SER A 101 6.73 5.00 -8.54
N LEU A 102 5.95 6.08 -8.65
CA LEU A 102 6.46 7.44 -8.78
C LEU A 102 7.19 7.85 -7.51
N THR A 103 6.60 7.65 -6.34
CA THR A 103 7.21 8.05 -5.07
C THR A 103 8.50 7.30 -4.76
N ASN A 104 8.68 6.08 -5.28
CA ASN A 104 9.94 5.34 -5.23
C ASN A 104 10.89 5.64 -6.40
N SER A 105 10.53 6.53 -7.32
CA SER A 105 11.33 6.81 -8.52
C SER A 105 12.49 7.78 -8.24
N PRO A 106 13.62 7.67 -8.99
CA PRO A 106 14.73 8.61 -8.87
C PRO A 106 14.34 10.05 -9.18
N ILE A 107 13.37 10.26 -10.08
CA ILE A 107 12.95 11.61 -10.46
C ILE A 107 12.19 12.30 -9.33
N PHE A 108 11.37 11.57 -8.60
CA PHE A 108 10.66 12.09 -7.43
C PHE A 108 11.63 12.45 -6.31
N LYS A 109 12.65 11.60 -6.08
CA LYS A 109 13.75 11.91 -5.16
C LYS A 109 14.51 13.18 -5.56
N TYR A 110 14.87 13.32 -6.84
CA TYR A 110 15.54 14.50 -7.36
C TYR A 110 14.74 15.79 -7.10
N PHE A 111 13.42 15.75 -7.29
CA PHE A 111 12.59 16.92 -7.01
C PHE A 111 12.58 17.25 -5.50
N GLY A 112 12.50 16.27 -4.60
CA GLY A 112 12.61 16.49 -3.16
C GLY A 112 13.96 17.10 -2.76
N ASP A 113 15.06 16.56 -3.29
CA ASP A 113 16.42 17.03 -3.03
C ASP A 113 16.63 18.48 -3.53
N LYS A 114 16.04 18.84 -4.68
CA LYS A 114 16.27 20.15 -5.32
C LYS A 114 15.32 21.25 -4.85
N PHE A 115 14.09 20.92 -4.51
CA PHE A 115 13.02 21.90 -4.29
C PHE A 115 12.39 21.86 -2.90
N ASN A 116 12.80 20.93 -2.03
CA ASN A 116 12.22 20.77 -0.69
C ASN A 116 13.24 20.34 0.36
N ASP A 117 14.49 20.82 0.27
CA ASP A 117 15.57 20.56 1.25
C ASP A 117 15.80 19.07 1.55
N GLY A 118 15.63 18.19 0.55
CA GLY A 118 15.75 16.73 0.73
C GLY A 118 14.55 16.06 1.39
N LYS A 119 13.50 16.83 1.72
CA LYS A 119 12.22 16.30 2.19
C LYS A 119 11.34 15.89 1.01
N SER A 120 10.52 14.86 1.20
CA SER A 120 9.56 14.44 0.19
C SER A 120 8.57 15.58 -0.11
N ILE A 121 8.38 15.90 -1.39
CA ILE A 121 7.44 16.95 -1.84
C ILE A 121 6.00 16.60 -1.45
N ILE A 122 5.68 15.32 -1.46
CA ILE A 122 4.41 14.82 -0.94
C ILE A 122 4.68 14.29 0.47
N PRO A 123 4.07 14.85 1.53
CA PRO A 123 4.30 14.45 2.92
C PRO A 123 3.66 13.08 3.27
N LEU A 124 3.52 12.19 2.29
CA LEU A 124 3.08 10.83 2.52
C LEU A 124 4.26 9.98 2.99
N LYS A 125 4.16 9.43 4.20
CA LYS A 125 5.10 8.41 4.69
C LYS A 125 4.82 7.08 4.01
N ILE A 126 5.22 6.96 2.74
CA ILE A 126 5.06 5.75 1.97
C ILE A 126 6.26 4.84 2.23
N PRO A 127 6.06 3.64 2.80
CA PRO A 127 7.16 2.68 2.91
C PRO A 127 7.62 2.26 1.51
N HIS A 128 8.92 2.01 1.35
CA HIS A 128 9.46 1.56 0.07
C HIS A 128 8.90 0.16 -0.27
N LEU A 129 7.90 0.12 -1.15
CA LEU A 129 7.17 -1.08 -1.54
C LEU A 129 7.28 -1.27 -3.06
N GLN A 130 7.79 -2.43 -3.49
CA GLN A 130 7.81 -2.77 -4.91
C GLN A 130 6.41 -3.12 -5.44
N ASN A 131 5.61 -3.79 -4.61
CA ASN A 131 4.23 -4.17 -4.92
C ASN A 131 3.33 -3.87 -3.72
N LEU A 132 2.09 -3.50 -4.00
CA LEU A 132 1.05 -3.34 -2.99
C LEU A 132 0.17 -4.56 -2.92
N ALA A 133 -0.05 -5.08 -1.71
CA ALA A 133 -1.04 -6.10 -1.42
C ALA A 133 -1.79 -5.74 -0.13
N LEU A 134 -3.07 -6.09 -0.06
CA LEU A 134 -3.95 -5.87 1.07
C LEU A 134 -4.14 -7.20 1.80
N PHE A 135 -3.71 -7.22 3.05
CA PHE A 135 -3.90 -8.36 3.94
C PHE A 135 -4.92 -8.00 5.02
N TYR A 136 -5.87 -8.90 5.27
CA TYR A 136 -6.76 -8.81 6.42
C TYR A 136 -5.96 -9.16 7.69
N LYS A 137 -6.16 -8.40 8.77
CA LYS A 137 -5.41 -8.53 10.03
C LYS A 137 -6.08 -9.52 10.97
#